data_AF-A0A8S4AFW2-F1
#
_entry.id   AF-A0A8S4AFW2-F1
#
_cell.length_a   1.000
_cell.length_b   1.000
_cell.length_c   1.000
_cell.angle_alpha   90.00
_cell.angle_beta   90.00
_cell.angle_gamma   90.00
#
_symmetry.space_group_name_H-M   'P 1'
#
loop_
_entity.id
_entity.type
_entity.pdbx_description
1 polymer ?
#
loop_
_entity_poly.entity_id
_entity_poly.type
_entity_poly.pdbx_seq_one_letter_code
_entity_poly.pdbx_strand_id
1 'polypeptide(L)'
;MPQEALEMRRPEFIWRSKQRMRSLALQMEERRLQAAFSREGDAPWHQAGGRPRPAGIPLQRAGVPRRAVPRKEMIQRSKQIYESLPEVQRKKEQERRKAEYRSYRLNAQLYNQRVRNRVLGRRSAWE
;
A
#
# COMPACT_ATOMS: atom_id res chain seq x y z
N MET A 1 11.13 58.76 18.93
CA MET A 1 10.70 57.96 17.75
C MET A 1 9.87 56.75 18.20
N PRO A 2 8.96 56.19 17.39
CA PRO A 2 8.10 55.07 17.81
C PRO A 2 8.85 53.77 18.16
N GLN A 3 10.05 53.55 17.59
CA GLN A 3 10.87 52.36 17.85
C GLN A 3 11.54 52.39 19.24
N GLU A 4 12.05 53.55 19.66
CA GLU A 4 12.67 53.76 20.98
C GLU A 4 11.67 53.56 22.13
N ALA A 5 10.39 53.92 21.92
CA ALA A 5 9.33 53.70 22.90
C ALA A 5 9.01 52.21 23.12
N LEU A 6 9.18 51.37 22.09
CA LEU A 6 8.94 49.92 22.18
C LEU A 6 10.07 49.22 22.94
N GLU A 7 11.31 49.66 22.74
CA GLU A 7 12.51 49.17 23.45
C GLU A 7 12.40 49.39 24.96
N MET A 8 11.95 50.57 25.37
CA MET A 8 11.81 50.91 26.79
C MET A 8 10.61 50.21 27.46
N ARG A 9 9.48 50.04 26.75
CA ARG A 9 8.27 49.44 27.34
C ARG A 9 8.27 47.91 27.34
N ARG A 10 8.88 47.24 26.36
CA ARG A 10 8.82 45.76 26.22
C ARG A 10 10.13 45.15 25.67
N PRO A 11 11.23 45.18 26.45
CA PRO A 11 12.51 44.61 26.01
C PRO A 11 12.45 43.11 25.71
N GLU A 12 11.62 42.36 26.46
CA GLU A 12 11.38 40.93 26.26
C GLU A 12 10.84 40.59 24.87
N PHE A 13 9.96 41.44 24.33
CA PHE A 13 9.40 41.23 22.99
C PHE A 13 10.48 41.29 21.93
N ILE A 14 11.44 42.21 22.08
CA ILE A 14 12.55 42.39 21.16
C ILE A 14 13.50 41.22 21.23
N TRP A 15 13.82 40.74 22.44
CA TRP A 15 14.66 39.55 22.61
C TRP A 15 14.02 38.32 21.94
N ARG A 16 12.74 38.05 22.20
CA ARG A 16 12.02 36.92 21.59
C ARG A 16 11.92 37.05 20.07
N SER A 17 11.71 38.26 19.57
CA SER A 17 11.68 38.54 18.13
C SER A 17 13.04 38.24 17.48
N LYS A 18 14.14 38.72 18.09
CA LYS A 18 15.51 38.44 17.64
C LYS A 18 15.82 36.94 17.66
N GLN A 19 15.43 36.23 18.73
CA GLN A 19 15.59 34.77 18.81
C GLN A 19 14.79 34.06 17.72
N ARG A 20 13.54 34.47 17.48
CA ARG A 20 12.70 33.92 16.41
C ARG A 20 13.34 34.11 15.03
N MET A 21 13.89 35.28 14.75
CA MET A 21 14.59 35.54 13.49
C MET A 21 15.80 34.61 13.30
N ARG A 22 16.57 34.35 14.38
CA ARG A 22 17.69 33.39 14.34
C ARG A 22 17.21 31.97 14.07
N SER A 23 16.15 31.52 14.73
CA SER A 23 15.54 30.20 14.46
C SER A 23 15.03 30.08 13.04
N LEU A 24 14.40 31.13 12.51
CA LEU A 24 13.92 31.16 11.11
C LEU A 24 15.07 31.10 10.10
N ALA A 25 16.18 31.78 10.36
CA ALA A 25 17.37 31.72 9.51
C ALA A 25 17.94 30.29 9.42
N LEU A 26 18.06 29.61 10.56
CA LEU A 26 18.51 28.21 10.61
C LEU A 26 17.55 27.27 9.87
N GLN A 27 16.23 27.43 10.06
CA GLN A 27 15.22 26.66 9.32
C GLN A 27 15.27 26.92 7.81
N MET A 28 15.56 28.15 7.40
CA MET A 28 15.71 28.50 5.98
C MET A 28 16.93 27.78 5.37
N GLU A 29 18.04 27.74 6.09
CA GLU A 29 19.25 27.03 5.67
C GLU A 29 19.02 25.51 5.59
N GLU A 30 18.39 24.92 6.60
CA GLU A 30 18.02 23.50 6.60
C GLU A 30 17.12 23.14 5.41
N ARG A 31 16.09 23.96 5.14
CA ARG A 31 15.21 23.80 3.97
C ARG A 31 15.96 23.95 2.65
N ARG A 32 16.94 24.84 2.58
CA ARG A 32 17.78 25.02 1.37
C ARG A 32 18.61 23.78 1.09
N LEU A 33 19.23 23.19 2.12
CA LEU A 33 19.98 21.94 2.00
C LEU A 33 19.07 20.76 1.63
N GLN A 34 17.90 20.64 2.25
CA GLN A 34 16.90 19.62 1.89
C GLN A 34 16.40 19.77 0.45
N ALA A 35 16.16 20.99 -0.02
CA ALA A 35 15.75 21.26 -1.40
C ALA A 35 16.86 20.95 -2.41
N ALA A 36 18.12 21.25 -2.09
CA ALA A 36 19.26 20.90 -2.94
C ALA A 36 19.39 19.37 -3.09
N PHE A 37 19.25 18.63 -1.99
CA PHE A 37 19.28 17.16 -1.99
C PHE A 37 18.09 16.55 -2.74
N SER A 38 16.89 17.14 -2.62
CA SER A 38 15.69 16.68 -3.35
C SER A 38 15.82 16.93 -4.85
N ARG A 39 16.41 18.07 -5.27
CA ARG A 39 16.62 18.43 -6.67
C ARG A 39 17.62 17.50 -7.38
N GLU A 40 18.57 16.91 -6.65
CA GLU A 40 19.51 15.92 -7.20
C GLU A 40 18.86 14.51 -7.32
N GLY A 41 17.82 14.21 -6.53
CA GLY A 41 17.06 12.96 -6.56
C GLY A 41 15.85 12.94 -7.50
N ASP A 42 15.37 14.10 -7.95
CA ASP A 42 14.24 14.23 -8.88
C ASP A 42 14.70 14.11 -10.35
N ALA A 43 14.90 12.88 -10.81
CA ALA A 43 14.86 12.61 -12.25
C ALA A 43 13.46 12.97 -12.80
N PRO A 44 13.35 13.51 -14.02
CA PRO A 44 12.13 14.12 -14.55
C PRO A 44 11.11 13.07 -14.97
N TRP A 45 10.43 12.44 -14.01
CA TRP A 45 9.31 11.53 -14.29
C TRP A 45 7.98 12.03 -13.74
N HIS A 46 7.92 13.28 -13.28
CA HIS A 46 6.70 13.89 -12.75
C HIS A 46 6.30 15.17 -13.51
N GLN A 47 6.42 15.16 -14.84
CA GLN A 47 5.59 16.01 -15.68
C GLN A 47 4.40 15.19 -16.18
N ALA A 48 3.29 15.23 -15.44
CA ALA A 48 1.92 15.17 -15.97
C ALA A 48 0.92 15.07 -14.81
N GLY A 49 0.07 16.10 -14.67
CA GLY A 49 -1.30 15.93 -14.22
C GLY A 49 -1.55 15.75 -12.71
N GLY A 50 -1.92 16.85 -12.07
CA GLY A 50 -3.02 16.94 -11.10
C GLY A 50 -3.23 15.84 -10.06
N ARG A 51 -2.90 16.16 -8.80
CA ARG A 51 -3.80 16.13 -7.62
C ARG A 51 -2.98 16.40 -6.34
N PRO A 52 -3.49 17.16 -5.36
CA PRO A 52 -2.90 17.14 -4.03
C PRO A 52 -3.13 15.73 -3.45
N ARG A 53 -2.05 15.04 -3.06
CA ARG A 53 -2.13 13.75 -2.36
C ARG A 53 -2.98 13.92 -1.09
N PRO A 54 -3.98 13.06 -0.82
CA PRO A 54 -4.70 13.11 0.44
C PRO A 54 -3.74 12.79 1.59
N ALA A 55 -3.74 13.64 2.61
CA ALA A 55 -3.04 13.42 3.87
C ALA A 55 -3.58 12.14 4.51
N GLY A 56 -2.79 11.06 4.48
CA GLY A 56 -3.24 9.78 5.04
C GLY A 56 -2.43 8.55 4.60
N ILE A 57 -1.52 8.66 3.62
CA ILE A 57 -0.57 7.58 3.35
C ILE A 57 0.57 7.71 4.37
N PRO A 58 0.75 6.77 5.31
CA PRO A 58 1.91 6.79 6.17
C PRO A 58 3.15 6.69 5.28
N LEU A 59 4.06 7.65 5.40
CA LEU A 59 5.37 7.66 4.75
C LEU A 59 6.29 6.59 5.37
N GLN A 60 5.82 5.35 5.54
CA GLN A 60 6.57 4.27 6.19
C GLN A 60 7.63 3.63 5.27
N ARG A 61 8.03 4.31 4.20
CA ARG A 61 9.17 3.85 3.39
C ARG A 61 10.04 4.96 2.83
N ALA A 62 10.01 6.15 3.43
CA ALA A 62 11.08 7.13 3.25
C ALA A 62 12.10 6.89 4.37
N GLY A 63 13.02 5.95 4.18
CA GLY A 63 14.02 5.65 5.21
C GLY A 63 14.65 4.25 5.14
N VAL A 64 14.12 3.35 4.30
CA VAL A 64 14.86 2.11 4.01
C VAL A 64 15.85 2.43 2.90
N PRO A 65 17.17 2.36 3.12
CA PRO A 65 18.12 2.48 2.03
C PRO A 65 17.76 1.43 0.98
N ARG A 66 17.61 1.86 -0.28
CA ARG A 66 17.35 0.94 -1.39
C ARG A 66 18.54 0.00 -1.52
N ARG A 67 18.49 -1.15 -0.86
CA ARG A 67 19.41 -2.26 -1.13
C ARG A 67 19.26 -2.64 -2.61
N ALA A 68 20.37 -2.98 -3.27
CA ALA A 68 20.31 -3.54 -4.62
C ALA A 68 19.51 -4.85 -4.55
N VAL A 69 18.29 -4.85 -5.10
CA VAL A 69 17.42 -6.02 -5.11
C VAL A 69 17.80 -6.89 -6.31
N PRO A 70 18.19 -8.16 -6.12
CA PRO A 70 18.50 -9.04 -7.23
C PRO A 70 17.23 -9.34 -8.04
N ARG A 71 17.40 -9.55 -9.36
CA ARG A 71 16.29 -9.83 -10.29
C ARG A 71 15.37 -10.98 -9.82
N LYS A 72 15.93 -12.01 -9.18
CA LYS A 72 15.18 -13.15 -8.65
C LYS A 72 14.15 -12.71 -7.61
N GLU A 73 14.55 -11.86 -6.67
CA GLU A 73 13.67 -11.32 -5.63
C GLU A 73 12.62 -10.39 -6.23
N MET A 74 12.99 -9.59 -7.24
CA MET A 74 12.01 -8.76 -7.95
C MET A 74 10.89 -9.62 -8.55
N ILE A 75 11.25 -10.72 -9.21
CA ILE A 75 10.29 -11.64 -9.84
C ILE A 75 9.44 -12.35 -8.78
N GLN A 76 10.05 -12.82 -7.69
CA GLN A 76 9.30 -13.47 -6.61
C GLN A 76 8.29 -12.51 -5.96
N ARG A 77 8.73 -11.29 -5.65
CA ARG A 77 7.87 -10.26 -5.08
C ARG A 77 6.75 -9.87 -6.04
N SER A 78 7.04 -9.68 -7.33
CA SER A 78 6.01 -9.37 -8.32
C SER A 78 5.02 -10.53 -8.48
N LYS A 79 5.48 -11.78 -8.42
CA LYS A 79 4.63 -12.97 -8.44
C LYS A 79 3.70 -13.01 -7.23
N GLN A 80 4.21 -12.75 -6.02
CA GLN A 80 3.39 -12.68 -4.81
C GLN A 80 2.33 -11.58 -4.91
N ILE A 81 2.72 -10.39 -5.40
CA ILE A 81 1.78 -9.28 -5.60
C ILE A 81 0.69 -9.69 -6.59
N TYR A 82 1.05 -10.28 -7.73
CA TYR A 82 0.10 -10.78 -8.75
C TYR A 82 -0.86 -11.83 -8.16
N GLU A 83 -0.34 -12.81 -7.43
CA GLU A 83 -1.15 -13.85 -6.79
C GLU A 83 -2.07 -13.26 -5.71
N SER A 84 -1.66 -12.20 -5.02
CA SER A 84 -2.47 -11.52 -4.00
C SER A 84 -3.56 -10.61 -4.56
N LEU A 85 -3.60 -10.38 -5.88
CA LEU A 85 -4.64 -9.55 -6.50
C LEU A 85 -6.04 -10.17 -6.29
N PRO A 86 -7.03 -9.36 -5.91
CA PRO A 86 -8.38 -9.85 -5.65
C PRO A 86 -9.01 -10.50 -6.89
N GLU A 87 -8.70 -10.01 -8.09
CA GLU A 87 -9.17 -10.59 -9.35
C GLU A 87 -8.67 -12.02 -9.53
N VAL A 88 -7.37 -12.25 -9.26
CA VAL A 88 -6.72 -13.56 -9.40
C VAL A 88 -7.25 -14.54 -8.35
N GLN A 89 -7.36 -14.11 -7.09
CA GLN A 89 -7.91 -14.93 -6.01
C GLN A 89 -9.36 -15.34 -6.28
N ARG A 90 -10.23 -14.39 -6.67
CA ARG A 90 -11.63 -14.67 -6.98
C ARG A 90 -11.77 -15.63 -8.15
N LYS A 91 -10.93 -15.50 -9.18
CA LYS A 91 -10.92 -16.44 -10.31
C LYS A 91 -10.54 -17.86 -9.87
N LYS A 92 -9.47 -17.99 -9.08
CA LYS A 92 -9.02 -19.28 -8.55
C LYS A 92 -10.07 -19.95 -7.67
N GLU A 93 -10.74 -19.18 -6.81
CA GLU A 93 -11.82 -19.69 -5.96
C GLU A 93 -13.04 -20.14 -6.79
N GLN A 94 -13.43 -19.39 -7.81
CA GLN A 94 -14.51 -19.79 -8.72
C GLN A 94 -14.19 -21.09 -9.45
N GLU A 95 -12.96 -21.24 -9.94
CA GLU A 95 -12.49 -22.47 -10.59
C GLU A 95 -12.52 -23.65 -9.61
N ARG A 96 -12.05 -23.44 -8.38
CA ARG A 96 -12.10 -24.45 -7.30
C ARG A 96 -13.54 -24.88 -7.02
N ARG A 97 -14.45 -23.92 -6.81
CA ARG A 97 -15.87 -24.16 -6.57
C ARG A 97 -16.52 -24.91 -7.73
N LYS A 98 -16.18 -24.58 -8.97
CA LYS A 98 -16.69 -25.28 -10.17
C LYS A 98 -16.20 -26.73 -10.23
N ALA A 99 -14.95 -26.99 -9.84
CA ALA A 99 -14.40 -28.35 -9.76
C ALA A 99 -15.10 -29.16 -8.66
N GLU A 100 -15.22 -28.59 -7.46
CA GLU A 100 -15.94 -29.21 -6.33
C GLU A 100 -17.40 -29.52 -6.70
N TYR A 101 -18.08 -28.58 -7.34
CA TYR A 101 -19.47 -28.75 -7.77
C TYR A 101 -19.65 -29.89 -8.78
N ARG A 102 -18.68 -30.10 -9.69
CA ARG A 102 -18.71 -31.24 -10.64
C ARG A 102 -18.64 -32.58 -9.90
N SER A 103 -17.73 -32.71 -8.95
CA SER A 103 -17.60 -33.92 -8.13
C SER A 103 -18.84 -34.14 -7.26
N TYR A 104 -19.33 -33.08 -6.61
CA TYR A 104 -20.54 -33.14 -5.78
C TYR A 104 -21.77 -33.57 -6.58
N ARG A 105 -21.93 -33.04 -7.80
CA ARG A 105 -23.02 -33.42 -8.71
C ARG A 105 -22.98 -34.90 -9.06
N LEU A 106 -21.81 -35.45 -9.41
CA LEU A 106 -21.66 -36.87 -9.73
C LEU A 106 -21.98 -37.74 -8.50
N ASN A 107 -21.46 -37.37 -7.34
CA ASN A 107 -21.73 -38.10 -6.09
C ASN A 107 -23.22 -38.12 -5.74
N ALA A 108 -23.92 -37.00 -5.93
CA ALA A 108 -25.37 -36.94 -5.74
C ALA A 108 -26.13 -37.86 -6.71
N GLN A 109 -25.71 -37.91 -7.98
CA GLN A 109 -26.30 -38.82 -8.97
C GLN A 109 -26.10 -40.29 -8.58
N LEU A 110 -24.88 -40.66 -8.16
CA LEU A 110 -24.57 -42.01 -7.69
C LEU A 110 -25.35 -42.38 -6.43
N TYR A 111 -25.47 -41.45 -5.48
CA TYR A 111 -26.27 -41.65 -4.26
C TYR A 111 -27.74 -41.91 -4.59
N ASN A 112 -28.34 -41.07 -5.44
CA ASN A 112 -29.73 -41.24 -5.88
C ASN A 112 -29.93 -42.58 -6.61
N GLN A 113 -28.97 -42.96 -7.46
CA GLN A 113 -29.00 -44.25 -8.15
C GLN A 113 -28.94 -45.41 -7.16
N ARG A 114 -28.07 -45.34 -6.15
CA ARG A 114 -27.94 -46.36 -5.10
C ARG A 114 -29.24 -46.50 -4.30
N VAL A 115 -29.83 -45.39 -3.86
CA VAL A 115 -31.12 -45.40 -3.13
C VAL A 115 -32.23 -45.99 -3.99
N ARG A 116 -32.36 -45.55 -5.24
CA ARG A 116 -33.37 -46.08 -6.18
C ARG A 116 -33.22 -47.60 -6.38
N ASN A 117 -32.00 -48.08 -6.59
CA ASN A 117 -31.73 -49.50 -6.79
C ASN A 117 -32.09 -50.33 -5.55
N ARG A 118 -31.78 -49.82 -4.35
CA ARG A 118 -32.17 -50.44 -3.07
C ARG A 118 -33.69 -50.54 -2.92
N VAL A 119 -34.43 -49.49 -3.27
CA VAL A 119 -35.91 -49.49 -3.23
C VAL A 119 -36.50 -50.49 -4.22
N LEU A 120 -35.94 -50.60 -5.42
CA LEU A 120 -36.40 -51.51 -6.47
C LEU A 120 -35.83 -52.94 -6.34
N GLY A 121 -35.08 -53.24 -5.29
CA GLY A 121 -34.46 -54.56 -5.08
C GLY A 121 -33.40 -54.96 -6.13
N ARG A 122 -32.87 -54.00 -6.90
CA ARG A 122 -31.84 -54.25 -7.93
C ARG A 122 -30.46 -54.20 -7.27
N ARG A 123 -29.68 -55.28 -7.36
CA ARG A 123 -28.28 -55.29 -6.92
C ARG A 123 -27.42 -54.42 -7.83
N SER A 124 -26.61 -53.53 -7.27
CA SER A 124 -25.58 -52.83 -8.03
C SER A 124 -24.41 -53.78 -8.27
N ALA A 125 -23.84 -53.79 -9.48
CA ALA A 125 -22.74 -54.69 -9.87
C ALA A 125 -21.41 -54.49 -9.09
N TRP A 126 -21.41 -53.66 -8.05
CA TRP A 126 -20.26 -53.33 -7.21
C TRP A 126 -20.50 -53.68 -5.73
N GLU A 127 -21.61 -54.36 -5.44
CA GLU A 127 -21.89 -55.09 -4.18
C GLU A 127 -21.94 -56.59 -4.49
#